data_AF-A0A4D6XIA6-F1
#
_entry.id   AF-A0A4D6XIA6-F1
#
_cell.length_a   1.000
_cell.length_b   1.000
_cell.length_c   1.000
_cell.angle_alpha   90.00
_cell.angle_beta   90.00
_cell.angle_gamma   90.00
#
_symmetry.space_group_name_H-M   'P 1'
#
loop_
_entity.id
_entity.type
_entity.pdbx_description
1 polymer ?
#
loop_
_entity_poly.entity_id
_entity_poly.type
_entity_poly.pdbx_seq_one_letter_code
_entity_poly.pdbx_strand_id
1 'polypeptide(L)'
;MKILVMRPSPVGEELVKNLNNIGIPAWHFALFDFYPSFSSISLSKKINELYKSNIILVFSKQAVYYTNIYLINNNLTWPTGPRYYAIGKKTAFLLYKTIKKKLFFLKTKKIVKVY
;
A
#
# COMPACT_ATOMS: atom_id res chain seq x y z
N MET A 1 -5.77 -28.44 -13.78
CA MET A 1 -4.71 -27.74 -13.02
C MET A 1 -5.24 -27.48 -11.60
N LYS A 2 -4.45 -27.72 -10.55
CA LYS A 2 -4.80 -27.43 -9.15
C LYS A 2 -3.93 -26.28 -8.66
N ILE A 3 -4.51 -25.25 -8.05
CA ILE A 3 -3.78 -24.03 -7.64
C ILE A 3 -3.79 -23.90 -6.12
N LEU A 4 -2.61 -23.71 -5.50
CA LEU A 4 -2.49 -23.26 -4.12
C LEU A 4 -2.14 -21.77 -4.11
N VAL A 5 -3.02 -20.94 -3.56
CA VAL A 5 -2.82 -19.50 -3.43
C VAL A 5 -2.18 -19.19 -2.08
N MET A 6 -0.96 -18.63 -2.13
CA MET A 6 -0.15 -18.35 -0.94
C MET A 6 -0.14 -16.89 -0.49
N ARG A 7 -1.03 -16.07 -1.05
CA ARG A 7 -1.12 -14.64 -0.76
C ARG A 7 -1.70 -14.39 0.65
N PRO A 8 -1.30 -13.30 1.32
CA PRO A 8 -1.86 -12.91 2.61
C PRO A 8 -3.36 -12.64 2.52
N SER A 9 -4.03 -12.83 3.65
CA SER A 9 -5.45 -12.52 3.82
C SER A 9 -5.72 -11.01 3.76
N PRO A 10 -6.91 -10.58 3.32
CA PRO A 10 -8.01 -11.37 2.74
C PRO A 10 -7.88 -11.58 1.20
N VAL A 11 -6.79 -11.11 0.59
CA VAL A 11 -6.65 -11.04 -0.88
C VAL A 11 -6.41 -12.43 -1.48
N GLY A 12 -5.85 -13.36 -0.69
CA GLY A 12 -5.70 -14.75 -1.10
C GLY A 12 -7.05 -15.46 -1.25
N GLU A 13 -7.94 -15.30 -0.28
CA GLU A 13 -9.29 -15.85 -0.27
C GLU A 13 -10.13 -15.27 -1.40
N GLU A 14 -10.06 -13.95 -1.63
CA GLU A 14 -10.74 -13.29 -2.75
C GLU A 14 -10.30 -13.90 -4.10
N LEU A 15 -9.00 -14.15 -4.27
CA LEU A 15 -8.48 -14.77 -5.48
C LEU A 15 -8.97 -16.22 -5.63
N VAL A 16 -8.95 -17.02 -4.56
CA VAL A 16 -9.45 -18.39 -4.58
C VAL A 16 -10.93 -18.44 -4.95
N LYS A 17 -11.74 -17.56 -4.35
CA LYS A 17 -13.16 -17.41 -4.70
C LYS A 17 -13.34 -17.11 -6.20
N ASN A 18 -12.58 -16.16 -6.74
CA ASN A 18 -12.66 -15.79 -8.15
C ASN A 18 -12.22 -16.94 -9.08
N LEU A 19 -11.19 -17.70 -8.72
CA LEU A 19 -10.72 -18.85 -9.49
C LEU A 19 -11.74 -19.99 -9.50
N ASN A 20 -12.27 -20.34 -8.32
CA ASN A 20 -13.29 -21.38 -8.21
C ASN A 20 -14.57 -21.00 -8.99
N ASN A 21 -14.96 -19.72 -8.98
CA ASN A 21 -16.12 -19.24 -9.74
C ASN A 21 -15.99 -19.40 -11.26
N ILE A 22 -14.77 -19.42 -11.80
CA ILE A 22 -14.51 -19.64 -13.23
C ILE A 22 -14.12 -21.11 -13.53
N GLY A 23 -14.37 -22.03 -12.58
CA GLY A 23 -14.13 -23.46 -12.75
C GLY A 23 -12.68 -23.90 -12.61
N ILE A 24 -11.80 -23.06 -12.04
CA ILE A 24 -10.40 -23.41 -11.78
C ILE A 24 -10.25 -23.81 -10.30
N PRO A 25 -10.00 -25.11 -9.99
CA PRO A 25 -9.86 -25.56 -8.60
C PRO A 25 -8.69 -24.90 -7.87
N ALA A 26 -9.00 -24.14 -6.82
CA ALA A 26 -8.04 -23.40 -6.02
C ALA A 26 -8.29 -23.51 -4.51
N TRP A 27 -7.21 -23.48 -3.73
CA TRP A 27 -7.20 -23.45 -2.27
C TRP A 27 -6.34 -22.31 -1.76
N HIS A 28 -6.61 -21.83 -0.54
CA HIS A 28 -5.85 -20.76 0.09
C HIS A 28 -5.02 -21.29 1.26
N PHE A 29 -3.76 -20.86 1.33
CA PHE A 29 -2.88 -21.06 2.46
C PHE A 29 -1.90 -19.89 2.55
N ALA A 30 -2.18 -18.88 3.37
CA ALA A 30 -1.32 -17.70 3.47
C ALA A 30 0.07 -18.09 4.01
N LEU A 31 1.14 -17.72 3.28
CA LEU A 31 2.52 -17.97 3.71
C LEU A 31 3.05 -16.94 4.71
N PHE A 32 2.47 -15.75 4.71
CA PHE A 32 2.92 -14.64 5.52
C PHE A 32 1.78 -13.66 5.75
N ASP A 33 1.92 -12.87 6.81
CA ASP A 33 1.08 -11.73 7.12
C ASP A 33 1.90 -10.43 7.13
N PHE A 34 1.19 -9.31 7.15
CA PHE A 34 1.82 -8.01 7.28
C PHE A 34 1.73 -7.49 8.71
N TYR A 35 2.79 -6.84 9.15
CA TYR A 35 2.88 -6.17 10.44
C TYR A 35 3.61 -4.83 10.30
N PRO A 36 3.38 -3.87 11.22
CA PRO A 36 4.19 -2.66 11.30
C PRO A 36 5.68 -3.01 11.46
N SER A 37 6.57 -2.21 10.85
CA SER A 37 8.01 -2.41 10.98
C SER A 37 8.52 -1.98 12.36
N PHE A 38 9.28 -2.86 13.01
CA PHE A 38 10.04 -2.57 14.24
C PHE A 38 11.53 -2.26 13.99
N SER A 39 11.95 -2.22 12.73
CA SER A 39 13.35 -1.98 12.35
C SER A 39 13.89 -0.63 12.85
N SER A 40 15.22 -0.49 12.89
CA SER A 40 15.88 0.79 13.20
C SER A 40 15.58 1.89 12.18
N ILE A 41 15.17 1.52 10.96
CA ILE A 41 14.84 2.44 9.86
C ILE A 41 13.31 2.65 9.77
N SER A 42 12.54 2.24 10.79
CA SER A 42 11.09 2.43 10.82
C SER A 42 10.68 3.90 10.78
N LEU A 43 9.48 4.15 10.25
CA LEU A 43 8.88 5.49 10.25
C LEU A 43 8.81 6.09 11.66
N SER A 44 8.52 5.27 12.67
CA SER A 44 8.44 5.73 14.07
C SER A 44 9.73 6.38 14.57
N LYS A 45 10.88 5.97 14.03
CA LYS A 45 12.19 6.55 14.37
C LYS A 45 12.62 7.68 13.42
N LYS A 46 11.95 7.81 12.28
CA LYS A 46 12.29 8.76 11.19
C LYS A 46 11.15 9.73 10.87
N ILE A 47 10.27 10.00 11.83
CA ILE A 47 9.09 10.84 11.60
C ILE A 47 9.47 12.26 11.17
N ASN A 48 10.54 12.82 11.71
CA ASN A 48 11.05 14.13 11.31
C ASN A 48 11.53 14.16 9.86
N GLU A 49 12.10 13.06 9.36
CA GLU A 49 12.51 12.95 7.95
C GLU A 49 11.29 12.94 7.02
N LEU A 50 10.20 12.28 7.43
CA LEU A 50 8.93 12.28 6.69
C LEU A 50 8.42 13.71 6.46
N TYR A 51 8.41 14.54 7.50
CA TYR A 51 7.90 15.92 7.41
C TYR A 51 8.85 16.89 6.71
N LYS A 52 10.17 16.64 6.74
CA LYS A 52 11.17 17.46 6.03
C LYS A 52 11.32 17.10 4.55
N SER A 53 10.73 15.99 4.12
CA SER A 53 10.87 15.49 2.75
C SER A 53 10.16 16.40 1.74
N ASN A 54 10.80 16.66 0.60
CA ASN A 54 10.16 17.33 -0.54
C ASN A 54 9.46 16.35 -1.49
N ILE A 55 9.83 15.07 -1.45
CA ILE A 55 9.30 14.01 -2.31
C ILE A 55 9.06 12.77 -1.45
N ILE A 56 7.89 12.15 -1.61
CA ILE A 56 7.56 10.88 -0.98
C ILE A 56 7.19 9.86 -2.06
N LEU A 57 7.93 8.75 -2.11
CA LEU A 57 7.69 7.63 -3.01
C LEU A 57 7.02 6.48 -2.24
N VAL A 58 5.87 6.00 -2.74
CA VAL A 58 5.04 5.00 -2.05
C VAL A 58 4.92 3.74 -2.91
N PHE A 59 5.48 2.64 -2.41
CA PHE A 59 5.65 1.41 -3.18
C PHE A 59 4.56 0.36 -2.96
N SER A 60 3.75 0.46 -1.90
CA SER A 60 2.73 -0.56 -1.63
C SER A 60 1.52 0.02 -0.90
N LYS A 61 0.39 -0.68 -1.03
CA LYS A 61 -0.82 -0.36 -0.24
C LYS A 61 -0.57 -0.54 1.27
N GLN A 62 0.28 -1.49 1.65
CA GLN A 62 0.64 -1.70 3.06
C GLN A 62 1.46 -0.56 3.64
N ALA A 63 2.36 0.04 2.85
CA ALA A 63 3.09 1.23 3.28
C ALA A 63 2.12 2.40 3.59
N VAL A 64 1.08 2.59 2.77
CA VAL A 64 0.02 3.59 3.05
C VAL A 64 -0.72 3.24 4.33
N TYR A 65 -1.19 2.00 4.44
CA TYR A 65 -2.01 1.53 5.57
C TYR A 65 -1.28 1.70 6.92
N TYR A 66 -0.07 1.15 7.06
CA TYR A 66 0.66 1.23 8.33
C TYR A 66 1.17 2.64 8.64
N THR A 67 1.54 3.43 7.63
CA THR A 67 1.87 4.85 7.86
C THR A 67 0.66 5.60 8.36
N ASN A 68 -0.52 5.37 7.77
CA ASN A 68 -1.74 6.05 8.19
C ASN A 68 -2.14 5.69 9.62
N ILE A 69 -2.07 4.40 9.99
CA ILE A 69 -2.30 3.96 11.37
C ILE A 69 -1.33 4.63 12.33
N TYR A 70 -0.03 4.62 12.00
CA TYR A 70 0.98 5.24 12.84
C TYR A 70 0.68 6.74 13.05
N LEU A 71 0.34 7.47 11.97
CA LEU A 71 0.05 8.89 12.07
C LEU A 71 -1.20 9.15 12.93
N ILE A 72 -2.31 8.43 12.68
CA ILE A 72 -3.55 8.57 13.47
C ILE A 72 -3.29 8.29 14.96
N ASN A 73 -2.60 7.19 15.28
CA ASN A 73 -2.34 6.80 16.67
C ASN A 73 -1.44 7.79 17.42
N ASN A 74 -0.70 8.64 16.70
CA ASN A 74 0.18 9.67 17.28
C ASN A 74 -0.39 11.09 17.10
N ASN A 75 -1.67 11.24 16.73
CA ASN A 75 -2.30 12.53 16.45
C ASN A 75 -1.55 13.38 15.40
N LEU A 76 -0.95 12.69 14.43
CA LEU A 76 -0.21 13.27 13.33
C LEU A 76 -1.02 13.18 12.02
N THR A 77 -0.65 14.02 11.05
CA THR A 77 -1.28 14.03 9.72
C THR A 77 -0.24 13.81 8.63
N TRP A 78 -0.66 13.33 7.46
CA TRP A 78 0.26 13.22 6.33
C TRP A 78 0.85 14.59 5.96
N PRO A 79 2.16 14.70 5.70
CA PRO A 79 2.79 15.99 5.42
C PRO A 79 2.22 16.62 4.16
N THR A 80 1.99 17.93 4.21
CA THR A 80 1.27 18.63 3.16
C THR A 80 2.16 19.17 2.04
N GLY A 81 3.43 19.43 2.34
CA GLY A 81 4.43 19.98 1.42
C GLY A 81 4.97 19.04 0.33
N PRO A 82 5.22 17.74 0.57
CA PRO A 82 5.89 16.91 -0.41
C PRO A 82 5.04 16.61 -1.64
N ARG A 83 5.73 16.37 -2.76
CA ARG A 83 5.14 15.72 -3.94
C ARG A 83 5.07 14.22 -3.73
N TYR A 84 3.87 13.66 -3.87
CA TYR A 84 3.63 12.23 -3.70
C TYR A 84 3.65 11.49 -5.03
N TYR A 85 4.37 10.36 -5.04
CA TYR A 85 4.39 9.41 -6.16
C TYR A 85 4.08 8.01 -5.65
N ALA A 86 3.21 7.29 -6.33
CA ALA A 86 2.90 5.90 -6.05
C ALA A 86 3.38 5.01 -7.19
N ILE A 87 3.94 3.84 -6.88
CA ILE A 87 4.49 2.95 -7.91
C ILE A 87 3.41 2.35 -8.83
N GLY A 88 2.16 2.26 -8.36
CA GLY A 88 1.08 1.66 -9.14
C GLY A 88 -0.29 2.23 -8.80
N LYS A 89 -1.23 2.08 -9.76
CA LYS A 89 -2.58 2.65 -9.70
C LYS A 89 -3.33 2.32 -8.39
N LYS A 90 -3.27 1.06 -7.93
CA LYS A 90 -3.98 0.65 -6.70
C LYS A 90 -3.42 1.34 -5.45
N THR A 91 -2.10 1.51 -5.37
CA THR A 91 -1.44 2.25 -4.29
C THR A 91 -1.78 3.74 -4.37
N ALA A 92 -1.74 4.30 -5.58
CA ALA A 92 -2.07 5.70 -5.85
C ALA A 92 -3.49 6.05 -5.40
N PHE A 93 -4.47 5.21 -5.74
CA PHE A 93 -5.86 5.41 -5.37
C PHE A 93 -6.08 5.33 -3.86
N LEU A 94 -5.47 4.33 -3.19
CA LEU A 94 -5.54 4.22 -1.74
C LEU A 94 -4.94 5.46 -1.07
N LEU A 95 -3.73 5.85 -1.49
CA LEU A 95 -3.05 7.02 -0.97
C LEU A 95 -3.92 8.26 -1.16
N TYR A 96 -4.48 8.49 -2.35
CA TYR A 96 -5.36 9.62 -2.64
C TYR A 96 -6.57 9.66 -1.70
N LYS A 97 -7.23 8.52 -1.46
CA LYS A 97 -8.35 8.45 -0.52
C LYS A 97 -7.95 8.85 0.91
N THR A 98 -6.72 8.53 1.30
CA THR A 98 -6.18 8.84 2.63
C THR A 98 -5.77 10.31 2.76
N ILE A 99 -4.99 10.85 1.81
CA ILE A 99 -4.42 12.21 1.91
C ILE A 99 -5.29 13.28 1.27
N LYS A 100 -6.26 12.91 0.41
CA LYS A 100 -7.12 13.79 -0.38
C LYS A 100 -6.35 14.87 -1.15
N LYS A 101 -5.19 14.50 -1.68
CA LYS A 101 -4.26 15.39 -2.37
C LYS A 101 -3.84 14.84 -3.71
N LYS A 102 -3.53 15.77 -4.61
CA LYS A 102 -3.00 15.46 -5.95
C LYS A 102 -1.68 14.70 -5.82
N LEU A 103 -1.62 13.56 -6.50
CA LEU A 103 -0.44 12.70 -6.53
C LEU A 103 -0.27 12.06 -7.91
N PHE A 104 0.91 11.51 -8.12
CA PHE A 104 1.30 10.90 -9.39
C PHE A 104 1.50 9.40 -9.22
N PHE A 105 1.33 8.63 -10.30
CA PHE A 105 1.70 7.22 -10.32
C PHE A 105 2.25 6.78 -11.67
N LEU A 106 2.99 5.69 -11.68
CA LEU A 106 3.53 5.11 -12.91
C LEU A 106 2.45 4.32 -13.66
N LYS A 107 2.23 4.67 -14.92
CA LYS A 107 1.42 3.90 -15.88
C LYS A 107 2.28 3.69 -17.14
N THR A 108 2.66 2.44 -17.45
CA THR A 108 3.40 2.07 -18.68
C THR A 108 4.53 3.04 -19.03
N LYS A 109 5.57 3.11 -18.17
CA LYS A 109 6.73 4.03 -18.26
C LYS A 109 6.41 5.54 -18.37
N LYS A 110 5.16 5.96 -18.13
CA LYS A 110 4.75 7.37 -18.07
C LYS A 110 4.21 7.72 -16.68
N ILE A 111 4.42 8.94 -16.24
CA ILE A 111 3.86 9.47 -14.98
C ILE A 111 2.46 10.01 -15.26
N VAL A 112 1.45 9.52 -14.54
CA VAL A 112 0.04 9.89 -14.70
C VAL A 112 -0.52 10.43 -13.38
N LYS A 113 -1.40 11.44 -13.45
CA LYS A 113 -2.07 12.03 -12.28
C LYS A 113 -3.26 11.18 -11.83
N VAL A 114 -3.51 11.14 -10.53
CA VAL A 114 -4.81 10.73 -9.98
C VAL A 114 -5.66 12.00 -9.82
N TYR A 115 -6.87 11.98 -10.38
CA TYR A 115 -7.86 13.06 -10.26
C TYR A 115 -8.68 12.85 -8.99
#